data_AF-A0A2T4YFI4-F1
#
_entry.id   AF-A0A2T4YFI4-F1
#
_cell.length_a   1.000
_cell.length_b   1.000
_cell.length_c   1.000
_cell.angle_alpha   90.00
_cell.angle_beta   90.00
_cell.angle_gamma   90.00
#
_symmetry.space_group_name_H-M   'P 1'
#
loop_
_entity.id
_entity.type
_entity.pdbx_description
1 polymer ?
#
loop_
_entity_poly.entity_id
_entity_poly.type
_entity_poly.pdbx_seq_one_letter_code
_entity_poly.pdbx_strand_id
1 'polypeptide(L)'
;MIEPATLRTQPAPGRGCGTCTLCCKVYDVPAAGATAGNWCPNCKPGRGCGIYEARPQQCRDFLCLWMTQDYLGPEWKPDKARFVLTMDAATRWLFVQADPGAAQAWRKEPYYGQLRRWAAAGNRPVIIFVRKFATALTAHGEAVLGEIGPEDRLVLRDLAGGRQAVEKMRINA
;
A
#
# COMPACT_ATOMS: atom_id res chain seq x y z
N MET A 1 -1.85 9.76 20.38
CA MET A 1 -3.10 10.11 19.67
C MET A 1 -2.69 10.48 18.26
N ILE A 2 -3.14 9.76 17.23
CA ILE A 2 -2.71 10.01 15.84
C ILE A 2 -3.53 11.20 15.33
N GLU A 3 -2.88 12.32 15.10
CA GLU A 3 -3.52 13.49 14.50
C GLU A 3 -3.57 13.29 12.97
N PRO A 4 -4.76 13.19 12.35
CA PRO A 4 -4.89 12.84 10.93
C PRO A 4 -4.30 13.88 9.95
N ALA A 5 -3.90 15.05 10.46
CA ALA A 5 -3.55 16.24 9.71
C ALA A 5 -2.10 16.29 9.20
N THR A 6 -1.18 15.44 9.68
CA THR A 6 0.22 15.46 9.20
C THR A 6 0.55 14.25 8.34
N LEU A 7 -0.08 14.14 7.16
CA LEU A 7 0.61 13.46 6.06
C LEU A 7 1.79 14.34 5.67
N ARG A 8 3.00 13.93 6.07
CA ARG A 8 4.21 14.63 5.62
C ARG A 8 4.32 14.46 4.11
N THR A 9 4.35 15.59 3.40
CA THR A 9 4.64 15.67 1.96
C THR A 9 6.14 15.58 1.66
N GLN A 10 6.96 15.41 2.70
CA GLN A 10 8.41 15.26 2.62
C GLN A 10 8.87 14.03 3.43
N PRO A 11 10.01 13.41 3.05
CA PRO A 11 10.61 12.35 3.85
C PRO A 11 10.94 12.84 5.28
N ALA A 12 10.72 12.00 6.28
CA ALA A 12 11.21 12.25 7.63
C ALA A 12 12.76 12.21 7.66
N PRO A 13 13.41 12.87 8.64
CA PRO A 13 14.87 12.88 8.75
C PRO A 13 15.47 11.46 8.72
N GLY A 14 16.53 11.27 7.93
CA GLY A 14 17.20 9.98 7.77
C GLY A 14 16.43 8.94 6.93
N ARG A 15 15.28 9.30 6.33
CA ARG A 15 14.52 8.42 5.43
C ARG A 15 14.88 8.70 3.97
N GLY A 16 15.25 7.64 3.27
CA GLY A 16 15.45 7.65 1.82
C GLY A 16 15.32 6.24 1.26
N CYS A 17 15.12 6.13 -0.05
CA CYS A 17 15.00 4.83 -0.70
C CYS A 17 16.24 3.95 -0.45
N GLY A 18 17.44 4.54 -0.54
CA GLY A 18 18.69 3.80 -0.55
C GLY A 18 18.67 2.75 -1.66
N THR A 19 18.89 1.48 -1.30
CA THR A 19 18.79 0.35 -2.23
C THR A 19 17.35 -0.13 -2.50
N CYS A 20 16.34 0.39 -1.78
CA CYS A 20 14.96 -0.09 -1.93
C CYS A 20 14.35 0.38 -3.25
N THR A 21 13.79 -0.56 -4.01
CA THR A 21 13.11 -0.30 -5.30
C THR A 21 11.71 -0.90 -5.37
N LEU A 22 11.12 -1.34 -4.25
CA LEU A 22 9.90 -2.18 -4.31
C LEU A 22 8.68 -1.49 -4.93
N CYS A 23 8.58 -0.15 -4.82
CA CYS A 23 7.52 0.60 -5.52
C CYS A 23 7.56 0.42 -7.04
N CYS A 24 8.73 0.21 -7.63
CA CYS A 24 8.89 -0.08 -9.06
C CYS A 24 8.37 -1.47 -9.47
N LYS A 25 8.01 -2.33 -8.51
CA LYS A 25 7.47 -3.67 -8.78
C LYS A 25 5.97 -3.76 -8.52
N VAL A 26 5.47 -3.08 -7.48
CA VAL A 26 4.10 -3.34 -6.96
C VAL A 26 3.02 -2.42 -7.51
N TYR A 27 3.39 -1.38 -8.27
CA TYR A 27 2.44 -0.42 -8.85
C TYR A 27 2.42 -0.46 -10.37
N ASP A 28 1.25 -0.15 -10.93
CA ASP A 28 1.13 0.28 -12.32
C ASP A 28 1.67 1.72 -12.45
N VAL A 29 2.56 1.92 -13.43
CA VAL A 29 3.03 3.24 -13.86
C VAL A 29 3.04 3.23 -15.39
N PRO A 30 1.89 3.50 -16.04
CA PRO A 30 1.76 3.42 -17.50
C PRO A 30 2.80 4.26 -18.24
N ALA A 31 3.09 5.47 -17.75
CA ALA A 31 4.10 6.36 -18.33
C ALA A 31 5.54 5.81 -18.26
N ALA A 32 5.81 4.81 -17.43
CA ALA A 32 7.09 4.10 -17.35
C ALA A 32 7.03 2.69 -17.95
N GLY A 33 5.89 2.29 -18.52
CA GLY A 33 5.64 0.90 -18.97
C GLY A 33 5.67 -0.12 -17.83
N ALA A 34 5.42 0.29 -16.58
CA ALA A 34 5.43 -0.62 -15.44
C ALA A 34 4.03 -1.19 -15.18
N THR A 35 3.96 -2.48 -14.90
CA THR A 35 2.73 -3.20 -14.53
C THR A 35 2.86 -3.80 -13.15
N ALA A 36 1.81 -3.66 -12.33
CA ALA A 36 1.78 -4.13 -10.95
C ALA A 36 2.12 -5.63 -10.84
N GLY A 37 3.12 -5.90 -10.03
CA GLY A 37 3.69 -7.22 -9.76
C GLY A 37 4.89 -7.62 -10.62
N ASN A 38 5.23 -6.83 -11.63
CA ASN A 38 6.41 -7.03 -12.47
C ASN A 38 7.39 -5.88 -12.24
N TRP A 39 8.70 -6.16 -12.34
CA TRP A 39 9.69 -5.08 -12.27
C TRP A 39 9.49 -4.09 -13.42
N CYS A 40 9.40 -2.80 -13.11
CA CYS A 40 9.45 -1.73 -14.10
C CYS A 40 10.68 -1.93 -15.01
N PRO A 41 10.53 -1.79 -16.34
CA PRO A 41 11.63 -2.03 -17.29
C PRO A 41 12.82 -1.09 -17.07
N ASN A 42 12.57 0.07 -16.46
CA ASN A 42 13.60 1.07 -16.16
C ASN A 42 14.29 0.84 -14.80
N CYS A 43 13.77 -0.04 -13.95
CA CYS A 43 14.31 -0.29 -12.63
C CYS A 43 15.51 -1.23 -12.71
N LYS A 44 16.59 -0.90 -12.01
CA LYS A 44 17.68 -1.82 -11.66
C LYS A 44 17.44 -2.26 -10.21
N PRO A 45 16.82 -3.43 -9.96
CA PRO A 45 16.44 -3.84 -8.62
C PRO A 45 17.62 -3.75 -7.63
N GLY A 46 17.40 -3.15 -6.46
CA GLY A 46 18.47 -2.93 -5.47
C GLY A 46 19.38 -1.73 -5.74
N ARG A 47 19.30 -1.10 -6.92
CA ARG A 47 20.22 -0.04 -7.37
C ARG A 47 19.53 1.26 -7.82
N GLY A 48 18.19 1.28 -7.92
CA GLY A 48 17.42 2.47 -8.29
C GLY A 48 16.94 2.46 -9.75
N CYS A 49 16.57 3.64 -10.25
CA CYS A 49 15.99 3.82 -11.59
C CYS A 49 17.08 4.16 -12.62
N GLY A 50 17.10 3.47 -13.76
CA GLY A 50 18.01 3.73 -14.87
C GLY A 50 17.75 5.04 -15.60
N ILE A 51 16.55 5.60 -15.46
CA ILE A 51 16.15 6.90 -16.02
C ILE A 51 15.79 7.90 -14.91
N TYR A 52 16.50 7.86 -13.77
CA TYR A 52 16.10 8.63 -12.58
C TYR A 52 15.75 10.08 -12.90
N GLU A 53 16.61 10.82 -13.61
CA GLU A 53 16.35 12.21 -13.99
C GLU A 53 15.18 12.42 -14.95
N ALA A 54 14.79 11.41 -15.71
CA ALA A 54 13.67 11.45 -16.67
C ALA A 54 12.43 10.68 -16.17
N ARG A 55 12.40 10.25 -14.90
CA ARG A 55 11.28 9.48 -14.34
C ARG A 55 9.95 10.24 -14.46
N PRO A 56 8.81 9.55 -14.70
CA PRO A 56 7.51 10.21 -14.77
C PRO A 56 7.14 10.93 -13.47
N GLN A 57 6.26 11.92 -13.57
CA GLN A 57 5.85 12.76 -12.44
C GLN A 57 5.33 11.94 -11.25
N GLN A 58 4.51 10.90 -11.52
CA GLN A 58 4.04 9.96 -10.48
C GLN A 58 5.20 9.34 -9.68
N CYS A 59 6.32 9.00 -10.30
CA CYS A 59 7.49 8.46 -9.60
C CYS A 59 8.27 9.52 -8.81
N ARG A 60 8.14 10.81 -9.18
CA ARG A 60 8.77 11.93 -8.45
C ARG A 60 7.98 12.27 -7.20
N ASP A 61 6.66 12.26 -7.31
CA ASP A 61 5.74 12.64 -6.21
C ASP A 61 5.53 11.51 -5.20
N PHE A 62 5.86 10.27 -5.59
CA PHE A 62 5.63 9.11 -4.75
C PHE A 62 6.53 9.10 -3.51
N LEU A 63 5.90 9.13 -2.33
CA LEU A 63 6.53 8.82 -1.06
C LEU A 63 5.75 7.69 -0.35
N CYS A 64 6.41 6.57 -0.02
CA CYS A 64 5.78 5.53 0.79
C CYS A 64 5.67 5.96 2.26
N LEU A 65 4.75 5.36 3.01
CA LEU A 65 4.54 5.72 4.42
C LEU A 65 5.78 5.52 5.27
N TRP A 66 6.63 4.52 5.00
CA TRP A 66 7.90 4.37 5.73
C TRP A 66 8.83 5.59 5.57
N MET A 67 8.75 6.30 4.44
CA MET A 67 9.52 7.53 4.25
C MET A 67 8.92 8.72 4.98
N THR A 68 7.59 8.79 5.08
CA THR A 68 6.90 9.98 5.61
C THR A 68 6.52 9.88 7.09
N GLN A 69 6.46 8.66 7.64
CA GLN A 69 6.02 8.38 9.01
C GLN A 69 7.19 7.88 9.86
N ASP A 70 7.62 8.70 10.82
CA ASP A 70 8.78 8.42 11.69
C ASP A 70 8.54 7.24 12.65
N TYR A 71 7.30 7.03 13.08
CA TYR A 71 6.91 5.90 13.94
C TYR A 71 7.05 4.53 13.27
N LEU A 72 7.21 4.45 11.94
CA LEU A 72 7.47 3.19 11.24
C LEU A 72 8.95 2.82 11.37
N GLY A 73 9.24 1.79 12.16
CA GLY A 73 10.58 1.28 12.37
C GLY A 73 11.26 0.76 11.08
N PRO A 74 12.58 0.49 11.13
CA PRO A 74 13.33 -0.02 9.98
C PRO A 74 12.75 -1.31 9.38
N GLU A 75 12.11 -2.16 10.18
CA GLU A 75 11.44 -3.39 9.75
C GLU A 75 10.32 -3.13 8.73
N TRP A 76 9.66 -1.96 8.80
CA TRP A 76 8.62 -1.55 7.85
C TRP A 76 9.18 -1.02 6.52
N LYS A 77 10.51 -0.93 6.36
CA LYS A 77 11.12 -0.52 5.09
C LYS A 77 10.73 -1.54 4.01
N PRO A 78 10.26 -1.15 2.82
CA PRO A 78 9.64 -2.09 1.90
C PRO A 78 10.54 -3.25 1.42
N ASP A 79 11.85 -3.05 1.35
CA ASP A 79 12.80 -4.13 1.02
C ASP A 79 12.94 -5.19 2.13
N LYS A 80 12.64 -4.84 3.39
CA LYS A 80 12.56 -5.75 4.53
C LYS A 80 11.16 -6.32 4.72
N ALA A 81 10.14 -5.47 4.73
CA ALA A 81 8.74 -5.83 4.95
C ALA A 81 8.14 -6.66 3.80
N ARG A 82 8.70 -6.51 2.58
CA ARG A 82 8.18 -7.09 1.33
C ARG A 82 6.80 -6.58 0.92
N PHE A 83 6.43 -5.39 1.39
CA PHE A 83 5.26 -4.65 0.92
C PHE A 83 5.49 -3.15 1.05
N VAL A 84 4.76 -2.37 0.26
CA VAL A 84 4.78 -0.91 0.32
C VAL A 84 3.49 -0.43 0.99
N LEU A 85 3.63 0.44 1.99
CA LEU A 85 2.50 1.10 2.63
C LEU A 85 2.22 2.47 2.02
N THR A 86 0.96 2.75 1.73
CA THR A 86 0.45 4.06 1.32
C THR A 86 -0.88 4.36 2.03
N MET A 87 -1.25 5.64 2.06
CA MET A 87 -2.57 6.06 2.48
C MET A 87 -3.32 6.54 1.25
N ASP A 88 -4.52 6.02 1.01
CA ASP A 88 -5.36 6.52 -0.07
C ASP A 88 -5.79 7.97 0.22
N ALA A 89 -5.68 8.86 -0.75
CA ALA A 89 -5.93 10.28 -0.52
C ALA A 89 -7.42 10.57 -0.27
N ALA A 90 -8.33 9.82 -0.92
CA ALA A 90 -9.76 10.06 -0.87
C ALA A 90 -10.41 9.40 0.36
N THR A 91 -10.22 8.09 0.52
CA THR A 91 -10.82 7.30 1.59
C THR A 91 -10.01 7.35 2.88
N ARG A 92 -8.73 7.73 2.79
CA ARG A 92 -7.80 7.71 3.93
C ARG A 92 -7.70 6.30 4.54
N TRP A 93 -7.84 5.28 3.69
CA TRP A 93 -7.59 3.88 4.02
C TRP A 93 -6.11 3.55 3.84
N LEU A 94 -5.63 2.61 4.63
CA LEU A 94 -4.26 2.14 4.53
C LEU A 94 -4.18 1.07 3.44
N PHE A 95 -3.28 1.25 2.47
CA PHE A 95 -3.03 0.26 1.43
C PHE A 95 -1.69 -0.44 1.67
N VAL A 96 -1.71 -1.77 1.53
CA VAL A 96 -0.54 -2.66 1.57
C VAL A 96 -0.36 -3.23 0.17
N GLN A 97 0.65 -2.76 -0.56
CA GLN A 97 0.99 -3.29 -1.87
C GLN A 97 2.10 -4.34 -1.71
N ALA A 98 1.71 -5.60 -1.63
CA ALA A 98 2.61 -6.70 -1.34
C ALA A 98 3.40 -7.15 -2.58
N ASP A 99 4.67 -7.49 -2.37
CA ASP A 99 5.48 -8.14 -3.40
C ASP A 99 4.84 -9.49 -3.75
N PRO A 100 4.50 -9.77 -5.03
CA PRO A 100 3.98 -11.09 -5.40
C PRO A 100 4.91 -12.25 -5.08
N GLY A 101 6.24 -12.03 -5.06
CA GLY A 101 7.22 -13.04 -4.66
C GLY A 101 7.20 -13.34 -3.16
N ALA A 102 6.50 -12.54 -2.37
CA ALA A 102 6.30 -12.72 -0.93
C ALA A 102 4.88 -12.25 -0.54
N ALA A 103 3.87 -12.68 -1.29
CA ALA A 103 2.48 -12.20 -1.19
C ALA A 103 1.87 -12.31 0.22
N GLN A 104 2.42 -13.18 1.05
CA GLN A 104 1.98 -13.47 2.42
C GLN A 104 2.79 -12.72 3.50
N ALA A 105 3.77 -11.89 3.13
CA ALA A 105 4.67 -11.26 4.09
C ALA A 105 3.96 -10.36 5.11
N TRP A 106 2.86 -9.71 4.70
CA TRP A 106 2.03 -8.89 5.58
C TRP A 106 1.33 -9.68 6.69
N ARG A 107 1.19 -11.00 6.55
CA ARG A 107 0.64 -11.89 7.59
C ARG A 107 1.66 -12.28 8.66
N LYS A 108 2.94 -11.93 8.49
CA LYS A 108 3.98 -12.19 9.51
C LYS A 108 3.89 -11.14 10.62
N GLU A 109 4.18 -11.55 11.85
CA GLU A 109 4.40 -10.59 12.94
C GLU A 109 5.73 -9.83 12.73
N PRO A 110 5.81 -8.53 13.11
CA PRO A 110 4.79 -7.75 13.83
C PRO A 110 3.71 -7.12 12.94
N TYR A 111 3.78 -7.34 11.62
CA TYR A 111 2.97 -6.61 10.64
C TYR A 111 1.48 -6.92 10.78
N TYR A 112 1.12 -8.20 10.85
CA TYR A 112 -0.28 -8.60 10.91
C TYR A 112 -1.02 -8.00 12.12
N GLY A 113 -0.47 -8.22 13.32
CA GLY A 113 -1.01 -7.65 14.55
C GLY A 113 -1.10 -6.12 14.50
N GLN A 114 -0.10 -5.44 13.93
CA GLN A 114 -0.12 -3.99 13.84
C GLN A 114 -1.13 -3.46 12.80
N LEU A 115 -1.24 -4.08 11.62
CA LEU A 115 -2.25 -3.72 10.62
C LEU A 115 -3.66 -3.89 11.18
N ARG A 116 -3.92 -4.98 11.91
CA ARG A 116 -5.21 -5.20 12.59
C ARG A 116 -5.50 -4.14 13.65
N ARG A 117 -4.49 -3.74 14.44
CA ARG A 117 -4.61 -2.65 15.42
C ARG A 117 -4.94 -1.32 14.76
N TRP A 118 -4.29 -0.97 13.65
CA TRP A 118 -4.62 0.25 12.91
C TRP A 118 -6.01 0.20 12.31
N ALA A 119 -6.44 -0.94 11.77
CA ALA A 119 -7.79 -1.11 11.24
C ALA A 119 -8.86 -0.85 12.33
N ALA A 120 -8.65 -1.44 13.50
CA ALA A 120 -9.55 -1.28 14.65
C ALA A 120 -9.55 0.16 15.20
N ALA A 121 -8.37 0.74 15.42
CA ALA A 121 -8.26 2.08 15.99
C ALA A 121 -8.86 3.17 15.10
N GLY A 122 -8.79 3.00 13.77
CA GLY A 122 -9.33 3.96 12.82
C GLY A 122 -10.78 3.72 12.41
N ASN A 123 -11.38 2.59 12.83
CA ASN A 123 -12.63 2.06 12.27
C ASN A 123 -12.63 2.09 10.73
N ARG A 124 -11.50 1.68 10.14
CA ARG A 124 -11.21 1.76 8.70
C ARG A 124 -10.51 0.48 8.26
N PRO A 125 -10.77 -0.02 7.05
CA PRO A 125 -10.08 -1.19 6.57
C PRO A 125 -8.63 -0.87 6.19
N VAL A 126 -7.79 -1.90 6.28
CA VAL A 126 -6.54 -2.00 5.55
C VAL A 126 -6.82 -2.81 4.28
N ILE A 127 -6.48 -2.29 3.11
CA ILE A 127 -6.63 -3.03 1.85
C ILE A 127 -5.26 -3.56 1.43
N ILE A 128 -5.17 -4.88 1.30
CA ILE A 128 -3.99 -5.58 0.85
C ILE A 128 -4.15 -5.94 -0.61
N PHE A 129 -3.21 -5.49 -1.44
CA PHE A 129 -3.12 -5.79 -2.84
C PHE A 129 -1.94 -6.72 -3.13
N VAL A 130 -2.19 -7.75 -3.93
CA VAL A 130 -1.17 -8.55 -4.60
C VAL A 130 -1.49 -8.48 -6.10
N ARG A 131 -0.69 -7.71 -6.85
CA ARG A 131 -1.07 -7.29 -8.21
C ARG A 131 -2.43 -6.57 -8.17
N LYS A 132 -3.43 -7.06 -8.91
CA LYS A 132 -4.80 -6.52 -8.93
C LYS A 132 -5.73 -7.21 -7.93
N PHE A 133 -5.27 -8.24 -7.22
CA PHE A 133 -6.11 -8.99 -6.30
C PHE A 133 -6.10 -8.32 -4.92
N ALA A 134 -7.28 -8.07 -4.35
CA ALA A 134 -7.43 -7.39 -3.08
C ALA A 134 -8.00 -8.28 -1.97
N THR A 135 -7.51 -8.06 -0.76
CA THR A 135 -8.05 -8.59 0.51
C THR A 135 -8.26 -7.41 1.45
N ALA A 136 -9.45 -7.27 2.02
CA ALA A 136 -9.69 -6.32 3.09
C ALA A 136 -9.36 -6.96 4.45
N LEU A 137 -8.69 -6.20 5.31
CA LEU A 137 -8.50 -6.50 6.72
C LEU A 137 -9.23 -5.42 7.54
N THR A 138 -10.21 -5.86 8.32
CA THR A 138 -10.98 -5.00 9.24
C THR A 138 -10.66 -5.35 10.69
N ALA A 139 -11.28 -4.66 11.64
CA ALA A 139 -11.24 -5.05 13.05
C ALA A 139 -11.78 -6.46 13.32
N HIS A 140 -12.66 -6.95 12.44
CA HIS A 140 -13.40 -8.21 12.61
C HIS A 140 -12.81 -9.38 11.81
N GLY A 141 -11.79 -9.13 10.97
CA GLY A 141 -11.12 -10.17 10.20
C GLY A 141 -10.87 -9.79 8.75
N GLU A 142 -10.51 -10.81 7.98
CA GLU A 142 -10.13 -10.71 6.57
C GLU A 142 -11.30 -11.07 5.66
N ALA A 143 -11.43 -10.36 4.54
CA ALA A 143 -12.38 -10.66 3.49
C ALA A 143 -11.69 -10.55 2.12
N VAL A 144 -11.75 -11.63 1.33
CA VAL A 144 -11.22 -11.64 -0.03
C VAL A 144 -12.17 -10.88 -0.96
N LEU A 145 -11.66 -9.88 -1.67
CA LEU A 145 -12.45 -9.02 -2.58
C LEU A 145 -12.31 -9.45 -4.06
N GLY A 146 -11.31 -10.28 -4.35
CA GLY A 146 -11.00 -10.72 -5.71
C GLY A 146 -10.16 -9.72 -6.50
N GLU A 147 -10.13 -9.88 -7.82
CA GLU A 147 -9.48 -8.94 -8.73
C GLU A 147 -10.26 -7.61 -8.79
N ILE A 148 -9.53 -6.49 -8.72
CA ILE A 148 -10.06 -5.13 -8.78
C ILE A 148 -9.75 -4.55 -10.17
N GLY A 149 -10.82 -4.25 -10.91
CA GLY A 149 -10.77 -3.59 -12.21
C GLY A 149 -10.87 -2.05 -12.11
N PRO A 150 -10.70 -1.34 -13.24
CA PRO A 150 -10.77 0.13 -13.28
C PRO A 150 -12.17 0.70 -12.90
N GLU A 151 -13.22 -0.06 -13.18
CA GLU A 151 -14.63 0.30 -12.89
C GLU A 151 -15.10 -0.14 -11.50
N ASP A 152 -14.23 -0.85 -10.76
CA ASP A 152 -14.54 -1.31 -9.41
C ASP A 152 -14.21 -0.21 -8.40
N ARG A 153 -15.04 -0.13 -7.36
CA ARG A 153 -14.82 0.67 -6.16
C ARG A 153 -14.96 -0.21 -4.94
N LEU A 154 -14.18 0.12 -3.92
CA LEU A 154 -14.27 -0.53 -2.63
C LEU A 154 -15.11 0.34 -1.71
N VAL A 155 -16.14 -0.25 -1.10
CA VAL A 155 -17.07 0.44 -0.22
C VAL A 155 -17.07 -0.24 1.14
N LEU A 156 -16.95 0.55 2.20
CA LEU A 156 -17.12 0.07 3.57
C LEU A 156 -18.59 0.15 3.95
N ARG A 157 -19.17 -0.96 4.39
CA ARG A 157 -20.53 -1.03 4.91
C ARG A 157 -20.54 -1.44 6.37
N ASP A 158 -21.39 -0.79 7.14
CA ASP A 158 -21.73 -1.23 8.49
C ASP A 158 -22.80 -2.33 8.41
N LEU A 159 -22.56 -3.41 9.14
CA LEU A 159 -23.42 -4.57 9.27
C LEU A 159 -24.02 -4.63 10.68
N ALA A 160 -25.06 -5.45 10.84
CA ALA A 160 -25.66 -5.70 12.13
C ALA A 160 -24.63 -6.15 13.18
N GLY A 161 -24.80 -5.69 14.42
CA GLY A 161 -23.89 -5.99 15.53
C GLY A 161 -22.58 -5.18 15.51
N GLY A 162 -22.55 -4.03 14.83
CA GLY A 162 -21.38 -3.14 14.80
C GLY A 162 -20.20 -3.70 13.99
N ARG A 163 -20.46 -4.69 13.13
CA ARG A 163 -19.45 -5.27 12.25
C ARG A 163 -19.30 -4.41 11.01
N GLN A 164 -18.12 -4.44 10.40
CA GLN A 164 -17.87 -3.80 9.11
C GLN A 164 -17.45 -4.82 8.06
N ALA A 165 -17.88 -4.60 6.82
CA ALA A 165 -17.44 -5.35 5.66
C ALA A 165 -17.01 -4.39 4.55
N VAL A 166 -15.98 -4.77 3.80
CA VAL A 166 -15.61 -4.10 2.57
C VAL A 166 -16.17 -4.90 1.41
N GLU A 167 -16.89 -4.21 0.53
CA GLU A 167 -17.47 -4.79 -0.67
C GLU A 167 -16.86 -4.16 -1.91
N LYS A 168 -16.74 -4.95 -2.97
CA LYS A 168 -16.40 -4.48 -4.30
C LYS A 168 -17.69 -4.17 -5.05
N MET A 169 -17.85 -2.93 -5.47
CA MET A 169 -19.00 -2.45 -6.26
C MET A 169 -18.54 -1.95 -7.62
N ARG A 170 -19.33 -2.22 -8.66
CA ARG A 170 -19.08 -1.70 -10.01
C ARG A 170 -19.90 -0.43 -10.21
N ILE A 171 -19.29 0.64 -10.72
CA ILE A 171 -19.96 1.96 -10.80
C ILE A 171 -21.07 2.00 -11.87
N ASN A 172 -21.09 1.08 -12.83
CA ASN A 172 -22.01 1.09 -13.97
C ASN A 172 -22.78 -0.22 -14.13
N ALA A 173 -23.30 -0.78 -13.02
CA ALA A 173 -24.15 -1.98 -13.04
C ALA A 173 -25.63 -1.62 -13.19
#